data_AF-A0A076HJF0-F1
#
_entry.id   AF-A0A076HJF0-F1
#
_cell.length_a   1.000
_cell.length_b   1.000
_cell.length_c   1.000
_cell.angle_alpha   90.00
_cell.angle_beta   90.00
_cell.angle_gamma   90.00
#
_symmetry.space_group_name_H-M   'P 1'
#
loop_
_entity.id
_entity.type
_entity.pdbx_description
1 polymer ?
#
loop_
_entity_poly.entity_id
_entity_poly.type
_entity_poly.pdbx_seq_one_letter_code
_entity_poly.pdbx_strand_id
1 'polypeptide(L)'
;MTVGEIFLESLSTGVITEQEVDWLASHQTSFDRPEEAAAIRLGRLMDQGQVNLGCRLPEPLLRHKEVLVDWIEPLGRRRHRAVA
;
A
#
# COMPACT_ATOMS: atom_id res chain seq x y z
N MET A 1 3.02 9.60 13.26
CA MET A 1 3.50 9.32 11.90
C MET A 1 4.49 10.38 11.53
N THR A 2 5.57 10.01 10.85
CA THR A 2 6.55 10.91 10.24
C THR A 2 6.55 10.67 8.73
N VAL A 3 7.08 11.62 7.95
CA VAL A 3 7.25 11.42 6.51
C VAL A 3 8.14 10.20 6.24
N GLY A 4 9.18 9.99 7.04
CA GLY A 4 10.08 8.83 6.92
C GLY A 4 9.37 7.50 7.11
N GLU A 5 8.52 7.38 8.13
CA GLU A 5 7.72 6.17 8.37
C GLU A 5 6.78 5.88 7.19
N ILE A 6 6.02 6.88 6.75
CA ILE A 6 5.09 6.73 5.62
C ILE A 6 5.84 6.33 4.36
N PHE A 7 6.97 6.97 4.09
CA PHE A 7 7.79 6.71 2.92
C PHE A 7 8.34 5.27 2.91
N LEU A 8 8.91 4.82 4.02
CA LEU A 8 9.47 3.47 4.13
C LEU A 8 8.40 2.39 4.06
N GLU A 9 7.27 2.56 4.75
CA GLU A 9 6.15 1.62 4.69
C GLU A 9 5.51 1.56 3.29
N SER A 10 5.40 2.70 2.62
CA SER A 10 4.87 2.75 1.25
C SER A 10 5.79 2.07 0.25
N LEU A 11 7.11 2.22 0.41
CA LEU A 11 8.09 1.54 -0.44
C LEU A 11 8.19 0.04 -0.15
N SER A 12 8.08 -0.38 1.11
CA SER A 12 8.19 -1.79 1.49
C SER A 12 6.98 -2.59 1.03
N THR A 13 5.78 -2.00 1.11
CA THR A 13 4.52 -2.67 0.79
C THR A 13 4.03 -2.40 -0.64
N GLY A 14 4.51 -1.33 -1.28
CA GLY A 14 3.94 -0.83 -2.53
C GLY A 14 2.54 -0.23 -2.37
N VAL A 15 2.10 -0.01 -1.13
CA VAL A 15 0.77 0.53 -0.80
C VAL A 15 0.92 1.74 0.11
N ILE A 16 0.20 2.81 -0.19
CA ILE A 16 -0.02 3.95 0.72
C ILE A 16 -1.50 4.00 1.08
N THR A 17 -1.83 4.35 2.32
CA THR A 17 -3.24 4.43 2.76
C THR A 17 -3.80 5.83 2.59
N GLU A 18 -5.13 5.94 2.56
CA GLU A 18 -5.83 7.24 2.54
C GLU A 18 -5.46 8.09 3.76
N GLN A 19 -5.42 7.48 4.95
CA GLN A 19 -5.00 8.16 6.18
C GLN A 19 -3.57 8.71 6.10
N GLU A 20 -2.67 8.02 5.42
CA GLU A 20 -1.29 8.48 5.20
C GLU A 20 -1.22 9.64 4.22
N VAL A 21 -1.98 9.58 3.13
CA VAL A 21 -2.10 10.69 2.17
C VAL A 21 -2.68 11.93 2.85
N ASP A 22 -3.75 11.77 3.62
CA ASP A 22 -4.37 12.86 4.37
C ASP A 22 -3.42 13.47 5.39
N TRP A 23 -2.64 12.63 6.08
CA TRP A 23 -1.62 13.09 7.00
C TRP A 23 -0.54 13.90 6.28
N LEU A 24 -0.03 13.42 5.13
CA LEU A 24 0.96 14.14 4.33
C LEU A 24 0.42 15.50 3.85
N ALA A 25 -0.80 15.52 3.32
CA ALA A 25 -1.44 16.73 2.80
C ALA A 25 -1.70 17.77 3.90
N SER A 26 -2.08 17.33 5.10
CA SER A 26 -2.34 18.23 6.24
C SER A 26 -1.07 18.79 6.90
N HIS A 27 0.07 18.13 6.74
CA HIS A 27 1.35 18.53 7.37
C HIS A 27 2.37 19.12 6.38
N GLN A 28 2.01 19.28 5.10
CA GLN A 28 2.92 19.75 4.04
C GLN A 28 3.61 21.09 4.34
N THR A 29 3.01 21.95 5.14
CA THR A 29 3.56 23.28 5.49
C THR A 29 4.63 23.22 6.57
N SER A 30 4.77 22.09 7.29
CA SER A 30 5.74 21.91 8.37
C SER A 30 6.96 21.08 7.99
N PHE A 31 7.02 20.58 6.75
CA PHE A 31 8.11 19.71 6.32
C PHE A 31 9.42 20.47 6.17
N ASP A 32 10.51 19.82 6.59
CA ASP A 32 11.84 20.23 6.18
C ASP A 32 12.12 19.81 4.72
N ARG A 33 13.25 20.25 4.18
CA ARG A 33 13.59 20.01 2.77
C ARG A 33 13.72 18.51 2.41
N PRO A 34 14.37 17.66 3.23
CA PRO A 34 14.33 16.20 3.04
C PRO A 34 12.92 15.61 3.03
N GLU A 35 12.08 16.02 3.98
CA GLU A 35 10.69 15.56 4.09
C GLU A 35 9.86 15.94 2.86
N GLU A 36 9.98 17.19 2.40
CA GLU A 36 9.31 17.67 1.19
C GLU A 36 9.76 16.87 -0.04
N ALA A 37 11.06 16.62 -0.18
CA ALA A 37 11.61 15.82 -1.28
C ALA A 37 11.09 14.36 -1.24
N ALA A 38 10.94 13.78 -0.05
CA ALA A 38 10.38 12.45 0.13
C ALA A 38 8.89 12.40 -0.24
N ALA A 39 8.10 13.39 0.19
CA ALA A 39 6.68 13.51 -0.15
C ALA A 39 6.47 13.68 -1.68
N ILE A 40 7.25 14.55 -2.32
CA ILE A 40 7.21 14.72 -3.79
C ILE A 40 7.59 13.42 -4.51
N ARG A 41 8.63 12.73 -4.04
CA ARG A 41 9.03 11.44 -4.62
C ARG A 41 7.91 10.42 -4.48
N LEU A 42 7.26 10.37 -3.33
CA LEU A 42 6.14 9.47 -3.08
C LEU A 42 4.98 9.72 -4.04
N GLY A 43 4.60 10.99 -4.26
CA GLY A 43 3.60 11.36 -5.27
C GLY A 43 3.95 10.86 -6.68
N ARG A 44 5.21 11.01 -7.11
CA ARG A 44 5.66 10.49 -8.42
C ARG A 44 5.57 8.96 -8.53
N LEU A 45 5.86 8.24 -7.44
CA LEU A 45 5.74 6.79 -7.40
C LEU A 45 4.27 6.36 -7.50
N MET A 46 3.35 7.13 -6.92
CA MET A 46 1.91 6.94 -7.07
C MET A 46 1.46 7.14 -8.52
N ASP A 47 1.88 8.25 -9.15
CA ASP A 47 1.55 8.55 -10.55
C ASP A 47 2.04 7.47 -11.52
N GLN A 48 3.17 6.83 -11.20
CA GLN A 48 3.76 5.75 -12.00
C GLN A 48 3.14 4.37 -11.73
N GLY A 49 2.23 4.26 -10.76
CA GLY A 49 1.64 2.99 -10.33
C GLY A 49 2.62 2.07 -9.57
N GLN A 50 3.78 2.59 -9.14
CA GLN A 50 4.74 1.83 -8.33
C GLN A 50 4.30 1.73 -6.87
N VAL A 51 3.60 2.75 -6.38
CA VAL A 51 2.90 2.75 -5.09
C VAL A 51 1.42 2.96 -5.35
N ASN A 52 0.56 2.13 -4.77
CA ASN A 52 -0.88 2.19 -5.01
C ASN A 52 -1.61 2.69 -3.76
N LEU A 53 -2.66 3.47 -3.97
CA LEU A 53 -3.59 3.81 -2.89
C LEU A 53 -4.37 2.55 -2.49
N GLY A 54 -4.41 2.21 -1.20
CA GLY A 54 -5.10 1.02 -0.75
C GLY A 54 -5.12 0.85 0.76
N CYS A 55 -5.29 -0.41 1.20
CA CYS A 55 -5.28 -0.77 2.61
C CYS A 55 -4.18 -1.80 2.91
N ARG A 56 -3.56 -1.69 4.08
CA ARG A 56 -2.64 -2.72 4.59
C ARG A 56 -3.42 -3.67 5.48
N LEU A 57 -3.60 -4.90 5.01
CA LEU A 57 -4.28 -5.94 5.79
C LEU A 57 -3.33 -6.48 6.86
N PRO A 58 -3.73 -6.50 8.14
CA PRO A 58 -2.91 -7.11 9.17
C PRO A 58 -2.83 -8.63 8.95
N GLU A 59 -1.64 -9.22 9.15
CA GLU A 59 -1.39 -10.66 8.94
C GLU A 59 -2.46 -11.59 9.57
N PRO A 60 -2.98 -11.34 10.78
CA PRO A 60 -3.98 -12.20 11.39
C PRO A 60 -5.27 -12.32 10.56
N LEU A 61 -5.67 -11.26 9.84
CA LEU A 61 -6.84 -11.30 8.95
C LEU A 61 -6.58 -12.18 7.72
N LEU A 62 -5.35 -12.16 7.19
CA LEU A 62 -4.95 -13.04 6.08
C LEU A 62 -4.87 -14.52 6.50
N ARG A 63 -4.65 -14.82 7.79
CA ARG A 63 -4.61 -16.20 8.29
C ARG A 63 -5.98 -16.77 8.63
N HIS A 64 -7.05 -15.98 8.52
CA HIS A 64 -8.40 -16.49 8.76
C HIS A 64 -8.76 -17.50 7.67
N LYS A 65 -9.01 -18.75 8.06
CA LYS A 65 -9.19 -19.88 7.13
C LYS A 65 -10.27 -19.61 6.07
N GLU A 66 -11.33 -18.88 6.41
CA GLU A 66 -12.40 -18.50 5.48
C GLU A 66 -11.90 -17.56 4.38
N VAL A 67 -11.05 -16.58 4.69
CA VAL A 67 -10.48 -15.68 3.66
C VAL A 67 -9.55 -16.47 2.73
N LEU A 68 -8.72 -17.36 3.29
CA LEU A 68 -7.82 -18.18 2.49
C LEU A 68 -8.55 -19.15 1.56
N VAL A 69 -9.55 -19.87 2.08
CA VAL A 69 -10.24 -20.94 1.36
C VAL A 69 -11.36 -20.41 0.45
N ASP A 70 -12.14 -19.43 0.90
CA ASP A 70 -13.34 -19.00 0.17
C ASP A 70 -13.08 -17.83 -0.77
N TRP A 71 -12.02 -17.04 -0.53
CA TRP A 71 -11.72 -15.85 -1.34
C TRP A 71 -10.42 -15.98 -2.15
N ILE A 72 -9.34 -16.46 -1.53
CA ILE A 72 -8.01 -16.51 -2.18
C ILE A 72 -7.82 -17.79 -3.01
N GLU A 73 -8.15 -18.96 -2.46
CA GLU A 73 -7.99 -20.25 -3.15
C GLU A 73 -8.75 -20.38 -4.49
N PRO A 74 -9.98 -19.83 -4.66
CA PRO A 74 -10.70 -19.88 -5.94
C PRO A 74 -9.97 -19.17 -7.08
N LEU A 75 -9.17 -18.14 -6.78
CA LEU A 75 -8.34 -17.43 -7.77
C LEU A 75 -7.11 -18.25 -8.21
N GLY A 76 -6.67 -19.23 -7.39
CA GLY A 76 -5.54 -20.11 -7.67
C GLY A 76 -5.91 -21.42 -8.38
N ARG A 77 -7.01 -22.07 -7.99
CA ARG A 77 -7.36 -23.42 -8.49
C ARG A 77 -7.84 -23.49 -9.94
N ARG A 78 -8.47 -22.44 -10.48
CA ARG A 78 -9.07 -22.50 -11.83
C ARG A 78 -8.13 -22.14 -12.98
N ARG A 79 -6.91 -21.67 -12.71
CA ARG A 79 -5.93 -21.33 -13.77
C ARG A 79 -5.47 -22.52 -14.61
N HIS A 80 -5.52 -23.75 -14.08
CA HIS A 80 -5.08 -24.96 -14.78
C HIS A 80 -6.21 -25.85 -15.29
N ARG A 81 -7.49 -25.49 -15.09
CA ARG A 81 -8.63 -26.32 -15.50
C ARG A 81 -9.31 -25.86 -16.79
N ALA A 82 -8.87 -24.74 -17.37
CA ALA A 82 -9.38 -24.22 -18.64
C ALA A 82 -8.58 -24.70 -19.88
N VAL A 83 -7.65 -25.65 -19.69
CA VAL A 83 -6.94 -26.33 -20.79
C VAL A 83 -7.16 -27.84 -20.64
N ALA A 84 -8.36 -28.30 -21.02
CA ALA A 84 -8.67 -29.68 -21.37
C ALA A 84 -10.01 -29.70 -22.13
#